data_AF-A0A6C0KI32-F1
#
_entry.id   AF-A0A6C0KI32-F1
#
_cell.length_a   1.000
_cell.length_b   1.000
_cell.length_c   1.000
_cell.angle_alpha   90.00
_cell.angle_beta   90.00
_cell.angle_gamma   90.00
#
_symmetry.space_group_name_H-M   'P 1'
#
loop_
_entity.id
_entity.type
_entity.pdbx_description
1 polymer ?
#
loop_
_entity_poly.entity_id
_entity_poly.type
_entity_poly.pdbx_seq_one_letter_code
_entity_poly.pdbx_strand_id
1 'polypeptide(L)'
;MEFYKSLVMFLLPYVIILYLGIRLLGLSSFFLLSSVALFLDYTMRGNQSVTTEFMGYLLQIYELFIQKEKVEEKVNEQEEKKILSDLEKALLGKSNSKNDYDPYSEERGKSGYCYIGTDDNFRSCIKVGDNSICMSEDIFPTMDICINPNLRQ
;
A
#
# COMPACT_ATOMS: atom_id res chain seq x y z
N MET A 1 0.64 41.93 26.23
CA MET A 1 2.03 42.44 26.19
C MET A 1 2.90 41.82 27.28
N GLU A 2 2.47 41.81 28.54
CA GLU A 2 3.24 41.23 29.67
C GLU A 2 3.47 39.71 29.56
N PHE A 3 2.46 38.94 29.12
CA PHE A 3 2.57 37.48 28.96
C PHE A 3 3.67 37.07 27.95
N TYR A 4 3.81 37.84 26.86
CA TYR A 4 4.83 37.59 25.84
C TYR A 4 6.24 37.81 26.36
N LYS A 5 6.45 38.80 27.24
CA LYS A 5 7.77 39.05 27.86
C LYS A 5 8.21 37.88 28.72
N SER A 6 7.32 37.34 29.55
CA SER A 6 7.62 36.16 30.37
C SER A 6 7.91 34.96 29.48
N LEU A 7 7.08 34.70 28.46
CA LEU A 7 7.30 33.60 27.53
C LEU A 7 8.64 33.70 26.79
N VAL A 8 8.99 34.89 26.29
CA VAL A 8 10.26 35.14 25.59
C VAL A 8 11.44 34.95 26.53
N MET A 9 11.36 35.41 27.78
CA MET A 9 12.43 35.25 28.75
C MET A 9 12.72 33.77 29.05
N PHE A 10 11.70 32.91 29.01
CA PHE A 10 11.89 31.47 29.17
C PHE A 10 12.38 30.76 27.90
N LEU A 11 11.94 31.16 26.70
CA LEU A 11 12.28 30.47 25.45
C LEU A 11 13.63 30.88 24.86
N LEU A 12 14.04 32.14 25.05
CA LEU A 12 15.27 32.71 24.51
C LEU A 12 16.56 31.94 24.92
N PRO A 13 16.75 31.48 26.16
CA PRO A 13 17.93 30.66 26.50
C PRO A 13 17.94 29.32 25.77
N TYR A 14 16.80 28.66 25.58
CA TYR A 14 16.74 27.39 24.84
C TYR A 14 17.09 27.56 23.37
N VAL A 15 16.62 28.63 22.73
CA VAL A 15 16.97 28.93 21.33
C VAL A 15 18.46 29.20 21.18
N ILE A 16 19.09 29.91 22.14
CA ILE A 16 20.53 30.17 22.14
C ILE A 16 21.32 28.87 22.33
N ILE A 17 20.94 28.04 23.30
CA ILE A 17 21.60 26.75 23.56
C ILE A 17 21.49 25.84 22.33
N LEU A 18 20.33 25.78 21.70
CA LEU A 18 20.10 24.99 20.48
C LEU A 18 20.95 25.50 19.31
N TYR A 19 21.02 26.82 19.10
CA TYR A 19 21.86 27.42 18.07
C TYR A 19 23.36 27.15 18.29
N LEU A 20 23.84 27.30 19.53
CA LEU A 20 25.23 27.02 19.88
C LEU A 20 25.55 25.53 19.75
N GLY A 21 24.62 24.64 20.12
CA GLY A 21 24.73 23.20 19.94
C GLY A 21 24.85 22.80 18.47
N ILE A 22 23.99 23.35 17.60
CA ILE A 22 24.06 23.10 16.15
C ILE A 22 25.37 23.61 15.55
N ARG A 23 25.87 24.78 16.00
CA ARG A 23 27.16 25.31 15.54
C ARG A 23 28.34 24.44 15.96
N LEU A 24 28.34 23.90 17.18
CA LEU A 24 29.38 22.99 17.66
C LEU A 24 29.36 21.63 16.94
N LEU A 25 28.16 21.07 16.71
CA LEU A 25 27.99 19.85 15.91
C LEU A 25 28.37 20.06 14.44
N GLY A 26 27.99 21.21 13.86
CA GLY A 26 28.35 21.57 12.49
C GLY A 26 29.84 21.83 12.30
N LEU A 27 30.52 22.42 13.30
CA LEU A 27 31.97 22.61 13.27
C LEU A 27 32.70 21.26 13.33
N SER A 28 32.27 20.32 14.17
CA SER A 28 32.90 18.99 14.22
C SER A 28 32.72 18.23 12.90
N SER A 29 31.53 18.27 12.29
CA SER A 29 31.30 17.69 10.97
C SER A 29 32.10 18.39 9.87
N PHE A 30 32.24 19.72 9.91
CA PHE A 30 33.04 20.48 8.95
C PHE A 30 34.54 20.18 9.07
N PHE A 31 35.07 20.07 10.29
CA PHE A 31 36.47 19.69 10.52
C PHE A 31 36.76 18.25 10.08
N LEU A 32 35.83 17.31 10.28
CA LEU A 32 35.95 15.94 9.79
C LEU A 32 35.86 15.85 8.27
N LEU A 33 34.96 16.60 7.62
CA LEU A 33 34.87 16.64 6.17
C LEU A 33 36.12 17.28 5.55
N SER A 34 36.67 18.33 6.18
CA SER A 34 37.90 18.99 5.71
C SER A 34 39.13 18.09 5.87
N SER A 35 39.23 17.31 6.95
CA SER A 35 40.35 16.38 7.14
C SER A 35 40.28 15.19 6.18
N VAL A 36 39.08 14.66 5.93
CA VAL A 36 38.84 13.62 4.91
C VAL A 36 39.13 14.16 3.51
N ALA A 37 38.70 15.38 3.18
CA ALA A 37 39.00 15.99 1.89
C ALA A 37 40.50 16.20 1.66
N LEU A 38 41.24 16.65 2.69
CA LEU A 38 42.70 16.78 2.61
C LEU A 38 43.40 15.41 2.51
N PHE A 39 42.91 14.41 3.25
CA PHE A 39 43.43 13.04 3.16
C PHE A 39 43.18 12.43 1.77
N LEU A 40 42.01 12.68 1.18
CA LEU A 40 41.70 12.30 -0.20
C LEU A 40 42.57 13.08 -1.21
N ASP A 41 42.78 14.39 -1.06
CA ASP A 41 43.69 15.13 -1.96
C ASP A 41 45.14 14.61 -1.85
N TYR A 42 45.57 14.26 -0.64
CA TYR A 42 46.88 13.66 -0.40
C TYR A 42 47.04 12.28 -1.04
N THR A 43 46.04 11.41 -0.94
CA THR A 43 46.07 10.08 -1.59
C THR A 43 45.93 10.19 -3.11
N MET A 44 45.19 11.19 -3.61
CA MET A 44 44.91 11.36 -5.04
C MET A 44 46.01 12.12 -5.80
N ARG A 45 46.90 12.85 -5.11
CA ARG A 45 48.10 13.48 -5.72
C ARG A 45 49.14 12.49 -6.25
N GLY A 46 48.97 11.19 -6.00
CA GLY A 46 49.88 10.14 -6.46
C GLY A 46 49.60 9.58 -7.86
N ASN A 47 48.42 9.79 -8.46
CA ASN A 47 48.13 9.24 -9.80
C ASN A 47 46.92 9.92 -10.48
N GLN A 48 47.19 10.87 -11.37
CA GLN A 48 46.17 11.72 -12.03
C GLN A 48 45.24 10.95 -13.00
N SER A 49 45.56 9.71 -13.39
CA SER A 49 44.80 8.94 -14.38
C SER A 49 43.69 8.04 -13.81
N VAL A 50 43.77 7.66 -12.53
CA VAL A 50 42.86 6.64 -11.96
C VAL A 50 41.49 7.23 -11.58
N THR A 51 41.44 8.53 -11.32
CA THR A 51 40.23 9.21 -10.81
C THR A 51 39.19 9.46 -11.90
N THR A 52 39.61 9.72 -13.13
CA THR A 52 38.71 9.98 -14.26
C THR A 52 38.06 8.70 -14.79
N GLU A 53 38.79 7.59 -14.81
CA GLU A 53 38.24 6.32 -15.29
C GLU A 53 37.21 5.74 -14.30
N PHE A 54 37.52 5.76 -13.01
CA PHE A 54 36.60 5.25 -11.98
C PHE A 54 35.29 6.05 -11.92
N MET A 55 35.37 7.38 -12.06
CA MET A 55 34.17 8.23 -12.15
C MET A 55 33.36 7.96 -13.41
N GLY A 56 34.00 7.61 -14.54
CA GLY A 56 33.31 7.18 -15.75
C GLY A 56 32.50 5.90 -15.55
N TYR A 57 33.09 4.88 -14.91
CA TYR A 57 32.37 3.65 -14.55
C TYR A 57 31.21 3.92 -13.59
N LEU A 58 31.41 4.77 -12.58
CA LEU A 58 30.34 5.14 -11.64
C LEU A 58 29.20 5.89 -12.33
N LEU A 59 29.50 6.80 -13.26
CA LEU A 59 28.48 7.52 -14.03
C LEU A 59 27.70 6.55 -14.94
N GLN A 60 28.40 5.59 -15.55
CA GLN A 60 27.79 4.56 -16.40
C GLN A 60 26.86 3.63 -15.59
N ILE A 61 27.27 3.24 -14.38
CA ILE A 61 26.44 2.45 -13.47
C ILE A 61 25.19 3.24 -13.05
N TYR A 62 25.36 4.53 -12.73
CA TYR A 62 24.24 5.40 -12.33
C TYR A 62 23.18 5.56 -13.44
N GLU A 63 23.61 5.75 -14.69
CA GLU A 63 22.71 5.80 -15.86
C GLU A 63 21.90 4.50 -16.01
N LEU A 64 22.52 3.33 -15.80
CA LEU A 64 21.83 2.04 -15.84
C LEU A 64 20.78 1.90 -14.74
N PHE A 65 21.06 2.42 -13.53
CA PHE A 65 20.10 2.43 -12.42
C PHE A 65 18.89 3.31 -12.74
N ILE A 66 19.09 4.52 -13.26
CA ILE A 66 18.00 5.42 -13.65
C ILE A 66 17.12 4.80 -14.75
N GLN A 67 17.71 4.08 -15.71
CA GLN A 67 16.92 3.44 -16.76
C GLN A 67 16.04 2.30 -16.25
N LYS A 68 16.51 1.53 -15.25
CA LYS A 68 15.69 0.46 -14.66
C LYS A 68 14.44 0.99 -13.98
N GLU A 69 14.57 2.02 -13.16
CA GLU A 69 13.45 2.61 -12.41
C GLU A 69 12.36 3.12 -13.37
N LYS A 70 12.76 3.82 -14.45
CA LYS A 70 11.83 4.28 -15.51
C LYS A 70 11.12 3.16 -16.25
N VAL A 71 11.73 1.98 -16.37
CA VAL A 71 11.11 0.82 -17.03
C VAL A 71 10.11 0.15 -16.10
N GLU A 72 10.44 -0.01 -14.81
CA GLU A 72 9.54 -0.60 -13.81
C GLU A 72 8.25 0.23 -13.64
N GLU A 73 8.36 1.56 -13.62
CA GLU A 73 7.20 2.46 -13.56
C GLU A 73 6.30 2.31 -14.80
N LYS A 74 6.88 2.28 -16.00
CA LYS A 74 6.13 2.09 -17.26
C LYS A 74 5.44 0.73 -17.34
N VAL A 75 6.08 -0.33 -16.84
CA VAL A 75 5.49 -1.67 -16.79
C VAL A 75 4.27 -1.68 -15.87
N ASN A 76 4.38 -1.08 -14.69
CA ASN A 76 3.27 -1.04 -13.72
C ASN A 76 2.07 -0.23 -14.24
N GLU A 77 2.31 0.93 -14.86
CA GLU A 77 1.23 1.74 -15.46
C GLU A 77 0.56 1.02 -16.65
N GLN A 78 1.34 0.29 -17.46
CA GLN A 78 0.81 -0.46 -18.60
C GLN A 78 0.01 -1.69 -18.15
N GLU A 79 0.44 -2.35 -17.07
CA GLU A 79 -0.27 -3.48 -16.46
C GLU A 79 -1.61 -3.04 -15.86
N GLU A 80 -1.65 -1.91 -15.14
CA GLU A 80 -2.88 -1.34 -14.59
C GLU A 80 -3.88 -1.00 -15.71
N LYS A 81 -3.44 -0.35 -16.79
CA LYS A 81 -4.29 -0.05 -17.96
C LYS A 81 -4.81 -1.30 -18.65
N LYS A 82 -4.01 -2.36 -18.71
CA LYS A 82 -4.43 -3.64 -19.29
C LYS A 82 -5.54 -4.29 -18.48
N ILE A 83 -5.38 -4.35 -17.14
CA ILE A 83 -6.37 -4.89 -16.21
C ILE A 83 -7.69 -4.12 -16.31
N LEU A 84 -7.64 -2.78 -16.36
CA LEU A 84 -8.82 -1.93 -16.56
C LEU A 84 -9.53 -2.24 -17.89
N SER A 85 -8.78 -2.41 -18.97
CA SER A 85 -9.35 -2.71 -20.29
C SER A 85 -9.99 -4.10 -20.37
N ASP A 86 -9.43 -5.09 -19.68
CA ASP A 86 -9.96 -6.45 -19.66
C ASP A 86 -11.19 -6.56 -18.74
N LEU A 87 -11.21 -5.81 -17.63
CA LEU A 87 -12.37 -5.67 -16.76
C LEU A 87 -13.55 -4.99 -17.48
N GLU A 88 -13.28 -3.92 -18.23
CA GLU A 88 -14.32 -3.21 -18.99
C GLU A 88 -14.97 -4.11 -20.05
N LYS A 89 -14.17 -4.89 -20.80
CA LYS A 89 -14.69 -5.87 -21.77
C LYS A 89 -15.53 -6.95 -21.10
N ALA A 90 -15.15 -7.42 -19.91
CA ALA A 90 -15.92 -8.41 -19.16
C ALA A 90 -17.27 -7.85 -18.66
N LEU A 91 -17.31 -6.56 -18.28
CA LEU A 91 -18.53 -5.89 -17.86
C LEU A 91 -19.47 -5.58 -19.04
N LEU A 92 -18.92 -5.12 -20.17
CA LEU A 92 -19.71 -4.83 -21.38
C LEU A 92 -20.26 -6.10 -22.06
N GLY A 93 -19.60 -7.25 -21.87
CA GLY A 93 -20.08 -8.56 -22.31
C GLY A 93 -21.22 -9.16 -21.48
N LYS A 94 -21.58 -8.58 -20.33
CA LYS A 94 -22.63 -9.11 -19.42
C LYS A 94 -23.93 -8.30 -19.43
N SER A 95 -24.20 -7.58 -20.51
CA SER A 95 -25.49 -6.92 -20.77
C SER A 95 -26.34 -7.68 -21.79
N ASN A 96 -26.33 -9.02 -21.76
CA ASN A 96 -27.39 -9.87 -22.31
C ASN A 96 -27.27 -11.29 -21.72
N SER A 97 -27.76 -11.50 -20.50
CA SER A 97 -28.10 -12.84 -20.03
C SER A 97 -29.52 -12.80 -19.48
N LYS A 98 -30.46 -13.01 -20.40
CA LYS A 98 -31.65 -13.80 -20.11
C LYS A 98 -31.20 -15.25 -20.06
N ASN A 99 -31.24 -15.87 -18.88
CA ASN A 99 -31.33 -17.32 -18.73
C ASN A 99 -32.60 -17.47 -17.88
N ASP A 100 -33.76 -17.93 -18.35
CA ASP A 100 -34.09 -19.21 -18.97
C ASP A 100 -33.30 -20.39 -18.35
N TYR A 101 -33.89 -20.96 -17.30
CA TYR A 101 -33.62 -22.32 -16.82
C TYR A 101 -34.88 -22.89 -16.15
N ASP A 102 -35.16 -24.15 -16.50
CA ASP A 102 -36.41 -24.92 -16.50
C ASP A 102 -37.14 -25.08 -15.13
N PRO A 103 -38.49 -25.25 -15.12
CA PRO A 103 -39.35 -25.26 -13.94
C PRO A 103 -39.79 -26.67 -13.50
N TYR A 104 -38.86 -27.61 -13.30
CA TYR A 104 -39.19 -28.93 -12.72
C TYR A 104 -38.13 -29.42 -11.73
N SER A 105 -38.19 -28.90 -10.50
CA SER A 105 -37.96 -29.71 -9.31
C SER A 105 -38.87 -29.15 -8.22
N GLU A 106 -39.95 -29.88 -8.00
CA GLU A 106 -40.94 -29.62 -6.97
C GLU A 106 -40.28 -29.59 -5.60
N GLU A 107 -40.13 -28.41 -5.00
CA GLU A 107 -40.24 -28.24 -3.56
C GLU A 107 -40.46 -26.75 -3.26
N ARG A 108 -41.66 -26.46 -2.77
CA ARG A 108 -42.20 -25.11 -2.56
C ARG A 108 -41.24 -24.31 -1.69
N GLY A 109 -40.59 -23.32 -2.30
CA GLY A 109 -39.51 -22.60 -1.66
C GLY A 109 -39.99 -21.75 -0.48
N LYS A 110 -39.18 -21.78 0.57
CA LYS A 110 -39.34 -20.92 1.74
C LYS A 110 -38.41 -19.73 1.54
N SER A 111 -38.94 -18.51 1.53
CA SER A 111 -38.10 -17.30 1.63
C SER A 111 -37.37 -17.25 2.98
N GLY A 112 -36.10 -16.84 2.96
CA GLY A 112 -35.27 -16.82 4.15
C GLY A 112 -33.79 -16.58 3.86
N TYR A 113 -32.93 -17.10 4.73
CA TYR A 113 -31.49 -17.06 4.62
C TYR A 113 -30.95 -18.48 4.47
N CYS A 114 -30.23 -18.70 3.38
CA CYS A 114 -29.56 -19.96 3.06
C CYS A 114 -28.12 -19.92 3.57
N TYR A 115 -27.67 -21.02 4.15
CA TYR A 115 -26.28 -21.18 4.54
C TYR A 115 -25.44 -21.64 3.33
N ILE A 116 -24.31 -20.98 3.10
CA ILE A 116 -23.50 -21.21 1.88
C ILE A 116 -22.17 -21.90 2.19
N GLY A 117 -21.68 -21.80 3.43
CA GLY A 117 -20.39 -22.32 3.84
C GLY A 117 -19.80 -21.59 5.04
N THR A 118 -18.68 -22.09 5.56
CA THR A 118 -17.92 -21.45 6.64
C THR A 118 -16.49 -21.24 6.15
N ASP A 119 -16.03 -19.99 6.15
CA ASP A 119 -14.63 -19.63 5.87
C ASP A 119 -14.01 -19.09 7.16
N ASP A 120 -12.84 -19.63 7.54
CA ASP A 120 -12.07 -19.20 8.72
C ASP A 120 -12.91 -18.98 9.99
N ASN A 121 -13.76 -19.96 10.33
CA ASN A 121 -14.66 -19.95 11.50
C ASN A 121 -15.84 -18.97 11.44
N PHE A 122 -16.07 -18.27 10.31
CA PHE A 122 -17.22 -17.41 10.09
C PHE A 122 -18.25 -18.07 9.17
N ARG A 123 -19.50 -18.20 9.65
CA ARG A 123 -20.62 -18.72 8.86
C ARG A 123 -21.09 -17.65 7.86
N SER A 124 -21.16 -18.04 6.59
CA SER A 124 -21.64 -17.20 5.49
C SER A 124 -23.08 -17.59 5.12
N CYS A 125 -23.95 -16.58 5.06
CA CYS A 125 -25.38 -16.72 4.81
C CYS A 125 -25.87 -15.71 3.77
N ILE A 126 -26.78 -16.12 2.89
CA ILE A 126 -27.35 -15.27 1.84
C ILE A 126 -28.87 -15.31 1.85
N LYS A 127 -29.50 -14.17 1.54
CA LYS A 127 -30.96 -14.09 1.41
C LYS A 127 -31.41 -14.81 0.14
N VAL A 128 -32.35 -15.73 0.28
CA VAL A 128 -32.96 -16.50 -0.80
C VAL A 128 -34.46 -16.23 -0.88
N GLY A 129 -34.99 -16.14 -2.10
CA GLY A 129 -36.40 -15.93 -2.37
C GLY A 129 -37.17 -17.24 -2.50
N ASP A 130 -38.50 -17.17 -2.60
CA ASP A 130 -39.41 -18.33 -2.64
C ASP A 130 -39.18 -19.27 -3.84
N ASN A 131 -38.38 -18.86 -4.84
CA ASN A 131 -38.04 -19.66 -6.02
C ASN A 131 -36.53 -20.00 -6.10
N SER A 132 -35.81 -19.90 -4.99
CA SER A 132 -34.36 -20.18 -4.95
C SER A 132 -34.09 -21.46 -4.17
N ILE A 133 -33.41 -22.42 -4.80
CA ILE A 133 -33.03 -23.69 -4.16
C ILE A 133 -31.76 -23.45 -3.34
N CYS A 134 -31.85 -23.72 -2.03
CA CYS A 134 -30.72 -23.62 -1.12
C CYS A 134 -29.94 -24.94 -1.11
N MET A 135 -28.66 -24.90 -1.49
CA MET A 135 -27.81 -26.09 -1.58
C MET A 135 -27.49 -26.73 -0.23
N SER A 136 -27.66 -26.00 0.89
CA SER A 136 -27.47 -26.53 2.24
C SER A 136 -28.71 -27.19 2.82
N GLU A 137 -29.85 -27.14 2.12
CA GLU A 137 -31.19 -27.61 2.56
C GLU A 137 -31.76 -26.89 3.82
N ASP A 138 -30.91 -26.21 4.60
CA ASP A 138 -31.27 -25.40 5.75
C ASP A 138 -31.59 -23.95 5.35
N ILE A 139 -32.87 -23.56 5.49
CA ILE A 139 -33.33 -22.17 5.33
C ILE A 139 -33.72 -21.61 6.69
N PHE A 140 -33.09 -20.50 7.06
CA PHE A 140 -33.32 -19.78 8.31
C PHE A 140 -34.20 -18.54 8.09
N PRO A 141 -35.09 -18.18 9.04
CA PRO A 141 -36.01 -17.05 8.85
C PRO A 141 -35.29 -15.69 8.94
N THR A 142 -34.21 -15.60 9.72
CA THR A 142 -33.41 -14.38 9.90
C THR A 142 -31.93 -14.67 9.71
N MET A 143 -31.19 -13.62 9.33
CA MET A 143 -29.75 -13.70 9.12
C MET A 143 -29.03 -14.07 10.42
N ASP A 144 -29.47 -13.52 11.55
CA ASP A 144 -28.84 -13.74 12.85
C ASP A 144 -28.88 -15.21 13.27
N ILE A 145 -30.01 -15.89 13.01
CA ILE A 145 -30.14 -17.33 13.30
C ILE A 145 -29.29 -18.17 12.33
N CYS A 146 -29.12 -17.72 11.08
CA CYS A 146 -28.26 -18.41 10.12
C CYS A 146 -26.78 -18.35 10.53
N ILE A 147 -26.32 -17.17 10.98
CA ILE A 147 -24.95 -16.95 11.44
C ILE A 147 -24.71 -17.65 12.79
N ASN A 148 -25.68 -17.59 13.69
CA ASN A 148 -25.59 -18.22 15.00
C ASN A 148 -26.84 -19.08 15.29
N PRO A 149 -26.81 -20.39 14.99
CA PRO A 149 -27.96 -21.27 15.20
C PRO A 149 -28.35 -21.44 16.68
N ASN A 150 -27.48 -21.07 17.62
CA ASN A 150 -27.79 -21.09 19.06
C ASN A 150 -28.78 -20.01 19.50
N LEU A 151 -29.18 -19.10 18.60
CA LEU A 151 -30.20 -18.08 18.87
C LEU A 151 -31.64 -18.62 18.76
N ARG A 152 -31.83 -19.88 18.34
CA ARG A 152 -33.10 -20.59 18.51
C ARG A 152 -33.23 -21.03 19.97
N GLN A 153 -33.99 -20.28 20.75
CA GLN A 153 -34.54 -20.77 22.03
C GLN A 153 -35.75 -21.66 21.76
#